data_AF-M1BN24-F1
#
_entry.id   AF-M1BN24-F1
#
_cell.length_a   1.000
_cell.length_b   1.000
_cell.length_c   1.000
_cell.angle_alpha   90.00
_cell.angle_beta   90.00
_cell.angle_gamma   90.00
#
_symmetry.space_group_name_H-M   'P 1'
#
loop_
_entity.id
_entity.type
_entity.pdbx_description
1 polymer ?
#
loop_
_entity_poly.entity_id
_entity_poly.type
_entity_poly.pdbx_seq_one_letter_code
_entity_poly.pdbx_strand_id
1 'polypeptide(L)'
;MENFEELKRAVESVEMVDAHAHNIVALDSNVPFLNCFSESIGGKTLSDSPNSVDFQVNLNEICELYGSSLSLDAVEESRRCLGLEASAAVCFKAARIVILLIDDGIKLDKKLDIKWHESLVPTVGRILQVEHVAENILEKGSDGKLWALSSFMETFTKELNSYPLNLEEKDLDLRPGNPLNLRNLLEDTRFTKNRLVLLHASFPFLKEASYLASVYPQVYLDFGLRIPKPNFHGLVSSVKEILDLAPINKVMINSSGIAFAERFYLGIA
;
A
#
# COMPACT_ATOMS: atom_id res chain seq x y z
N MET A 1 8.00 -23.52 -24.51
CA MET A 1 7.67 -22.17 -23.98
C MET A 1 6.35 -21.63 -24.55
N GLU A 2 5.81 -22.16 -25.66
CA GLU A 2 4.56 -21.68 -26.29
C GLU A 2 3.27 -21.83 -25.44
N ASN A 3 3.24 -22.72 -24.44
CA ASN A 3 2.01 -23.05 -23.68
C ASN A 3 1.46 -21.92 -22.78
N PHE A 4 2.19 -20.81 -22.58
CA PHE A 4 1.75 -19.70 -21.72
C PHE A 4 1.74 -18.35 -22.44
N GLU A 5 1.89 -18.29 -23.76
CA GLU A 5 1.94 -17.02 -24.49
C GLU A 5 0.65 -16.18 -24.36
N GLU A 6 -0.50 -16.84 -24.24
CA GLU A 6 -1.76 -16.14 -23.97
C GLU A 6 -1.80 -15.56 -22.55
N LEU A 7 -1.41 -16.36 -21.55
CA LEU A 7 -1.34 -15.89 -20.16
C LEU A 7 -0.33 -14.76 -20.01
N LYS A 8 0.85 -14.88 -20.63
CA LYS A 8 1.87 -13.84 -20.63
C LYS A 8 1.34 -12.55 -21.23
N ARG A 9 0.73 -12.61 -22.42
CA ARG A 9 0.09 -11.44 -23.04
C ARG A 9 -1.01 -10.85 -22.16
N ALA A 10 -1.82 -11.67 -21.51
CA ALA A 10 -2.85 -11.20 -20.60
C ALA A 10 -2.26 -10.46 -19.39
N VAL A 11 -1.23 -11.04 -18.74
CA VAL A 11 -0.53 -10.42 -17.61
C VAL A 11 0.17 -9.12 -18.03
N GLU A 12 0.82 -9.09 -19.18
CA GLU A 12 1.54 -7.90 -19.68
C GLU A 12 0.62 -6.78 -20.18
N SER A 13 -0.65 -7.09 -20.49
CA SER A 13 -1.61 -6.12 -21.05
C SER A 13 -2.72 -5.71 -20.10
N VAL A 14 -2.91 -6.40 -18.98
CA VAL A 14 -3.94 -6.03 -18.00
C VAL A 14 -3.62 -4.66 -17.40
N GLU A 15 -4.65 -3.88 -17.11
CA GLU A 15 -4.55 -2.57 -16.45
C GLU A 15 -4.86 -2.74 -14.96
N MET A 16 -4.10 -2.03 -14.10
CA MET A 16 -4.14 -2.24 -12.66
C MET A 16 -5.00 -1.21 -11.94
N VAL A 17 -5.79 -1.72 -11.00
CA VAL A 17 -6.37 -0.95 -9.91
C VAL A 17 -5.45 -1.15 -8.71
N ASP A 18 -4.71 -0.11 -8.35
CA ASP A 18 -3.90 -0.12 -7.13
C ASP A 18 -4.82 0.19 -5.94
N ALA A 19 -5.19 -0.87 -5.21
CA ALA A 19 -6.23 -0.82 -4.20
C ALA A 19 -5.80 -0.17 -2.87
N HIS A 20 -4.50 0.04 -2.65
CA HIS A 20 -3.99 0.67 -1.44
C HIS A 20 -2.57 1.21 -1.64
N ALA A 21 -2.43 2.53 -1.55
CA ALA A 21 -1.17 3.23 -1.58
C ALA A 21 -1.27 4.54 -0.77
N HIS A 22 -0.21 5.34 -0.76
CA HIS A 22 -0.09 6.60 -0.03
C HIS A 22 0.43 7.73 -0.94
N ASN A 23 0.54 8.94 -0.40
CA ASN A 23 0.97 10.10 -1.18
C ASN A 23 2.44 10.00 -1.64
N ILE A 24 2.70 10.54 -2.83
CA ILE A 24 4.04 10.89 -3.32
C ILE A 24 4.51 12.19 -2.64
N VAL A 25 5.82 12.32 -2.43
CA VAL A 25 6.44 13.55 -1.91
C VAL A 25 7.10 14.36 -3.02
N ALA A 26 7.23 15.67 -2.80
CA ALA A 26 7.97 16.56 -3.70
C ALA A 26 9.43 16.14 -3.88
N LEU A 27 10.05 16.55 -5.01
CA LEU A 27 11.47 16.25 -5.31
C LEU A 27 12.44 16.73 -4.23
N ASP A 28 12.12 17.86 -3.60
CA ASP A 28 12.91 18.52 -2.56
C ASP A 28 12.49 18.11 -1.14
N SER A 29 11.72 17.02 -0.99
CA SER A 29 11.39 16.41 0.29
C SER A 29 12.63 15.88 1.00
N ASN A 30 12.62 15.93 2.33
CA ASN A 30 13.66 15.38 3.18
C ASN A 30 13.51 13.86 3.39
N VAL A 31 12.50 13.21 2.81
CA VAL A 31 12.39 11.74 2.85
C VAL A 31 13.55 11.13 2.05
N PRO A 32 14.41 10.29 2.65
CA PRO A 32 15.53 9.68 1.92
C PRO A 32 15.02 8.76 0.81
N PHE A 33 15.60 8.85 -0.39
CA PHE A 33 15.23 7.97 -1.50
C PHE A 33 15.46 6.49 -1.20
N LEU A 34 16.39 6.17 -0.29
CA LEU A 34 16.60 4.82 0.22
C LEU A 34 15.33 4.18 0.82
N ASN A 35 14.38 4.98 1.31
CA ASN A 35 13.08 4.48 1.80
C ASN A 35 12.22 3.88 0.67
N CYS A 36 12.55 4.12 -0.60
CA CYS A 36 11.93 3.42 -1.73
C CYS A 36 12.16 1.90 -1.65
N PHE A 37 13.19 1.45 -0.92
CA PHE A 37 13.64 0.07 -0.82
C PHE A 37 13.49 -0.53 0.59
N SER A 38 12.75 0.12 1.48
CA SER A 38 12.60 -0.29 2.89
C SER A 38 11.17 -0.08 3.39
N GLU A 39 10.71 -0.93 4.30
CA GLU A 39 9.47 -0.67 5.06
C GLU A 39 9.62 0.45 6.07
N SER A 40 10.82 0.68 6.57
CA SER A 40 11.01 1.70 7.60
C SER A 40 11.07 3.09 6.98
N ILE A 41 10.00 3.86 7.15
CA ILE A 41 10.03 5.30 6.86
C ILE A 41 10.73 5.99 8.03
N GLY A 42 12.02 6.31 7.85
CA GLY A 42 12.80 7.08 8.84
C GLY A 42 13.33 6.29 10.04
N GLY A 43 13.36 4.95 9.96
CA GLY A 43 13.85 4.09 11.04
C GLY A 43 15.37 3.88 11.06
N LYS A 44 15.89 3.42 12.22
CA LYS A 44 17.32 3.08 12.43
C LYS A 44 17.85 1.97 11.50
N THR A 45 16.97 1.24 10.81
CA THR A 45 17.27 0.08 9.96
C THR A 45 17.66 0.44 8.52
N LEU A 46 17.53 1.71 8.12
CA LEU A 46 17.85 2.15 6.76
C LEU A 46 19.32 1.91 6.39
N SER A 47 20.25 1.95 7.34
CA SER A 47 21.68 1.75 7.07
C SER A 47 22.01 0.35 6.53
N ASP A 48 21.21 -0.66 6.87
CA ASP A 48 21.44 -2.04 6.46
C ASP A 48 20.66 -2.42 5.18
N SER A 49 19.71 -1.58 4.74
CA SER A 49 18.90 -1.83 3.53
C SER A 49 19.77 -2.15 2.30
N PRO A 50 20.89 -1.42 2.02
CA PRO A 50 21.76 -1.72 0.87
C PRO A 50 22.38 -3.12 0.87
N ASN A 51 22.46 -3.78 2.03
CA ASN A 51 23.00 -5.13 2.18
C ASN A 51 21.94 -6.24 1.96
N SER A 52 20.69 -5.87 1.72
CA SER A 52 19.60 -6.83 1.46
C SER A 52 19.56 -7.26 -0.01
N VAL A 53 19.11 -8.49 -0.27
CA VAL A 53 18.89 -8.99 -1.63
C VAL A 53 17.83 -8.15 -2.34
N ASP A 54 16.78 -7.76 -1.62
CA ASP A 54 15.66 -6.98 -2.16
C ASP A 54 16.10 -5.62 -2.67
N PHE A 55 16.98 -4.94 -1.93
CA PHE A 55 17.56 -3.68 -2.38
C PHE A 55 18.30 -3.87 -3.71
N GLN A 56 19.14 -4.90 -3.82
CA GLN A 56 19.94 -5.14 -5.03
C GLN A 56 19.07 -5.45 -6.25
N VAL A 57 18.03 -6.27 -6.07
CA VAL A 57 17.07 -6.62 -7.14
C VAL A 57 16.28 -5.39 -7.56
N ASN A 58 15.69 -4.68 -6.60
CA ASN A 58 14.84 -3.52 -6.86
C ASN A 58 15.64 -2.34 -7.45
N LEU A 59 16.90 -2.15 -7.04
CA LEU A 59 17.77 -1.13 -7.63
C LEU A 59 18.03 -1.44 -9.10
N ASN A 60 18.30 -2.71 -9.44
CA ASN A 60 18.48 -3.12 -10.83
C ASN A 60 17.23 -2.86 -11.67
N GLU A 61 16.05 -3.22 -11.17
CA GLU A 61 14.76 -2.95 -11.83
C GLU A 61 14.55 -1.45 -12.16
N ILE A 62 14.82 -0.56 -11.20
CA ILE A 62 14.68 0.89 -11.45
C ILE A 62 15.77 1.40 -12.41
N CYS A 63 16.99 0.87 -12.32
CA CYS A 63 18.05 1.25 -13.25
C CYS A 63 17.69 0.84 -14.70
N GLU A 64 17.10 -0.34 -14.89
CA GLU A 64 16.60 -0.78 -16.18
C GLU A 64 15.43 0.10 -16.66
N LEU A 65 14.49 0.44 -15.77
CA LEU A 65 13.37 1.33 -16.06
C LEU A 65 13.83 2.70 -16.56
N TYR A 66 14.87 3.27 -15.96
CA TYR A 66 15.43 4.57 -16.34
C TYR A 66 16.54 4.50 -17.39
N GLY A 67 17.06 3.30 -17.71
CA GLY A 67 18.23 3.14 -18.56
C GLY A 67 19.52 3.74 -17.97
N SER A 68 19.63 3.76 -16.64
CA SER A 68 20.77 4.33 -15.91
C SER A 68 21.83 3.28 -15.55
N SER A 69 23.01 3.71 -15.11
CA SER A 69 24.00 2.80 -14.50
C SER A 69 23.49 2.25 -13.17
N LEU A 70 23.94 1.05 -12.80
CA LEU A 70 23.57 0.37 -11.55
C LEU A 70 24.17 1.05 -10.31
N SER A 71 23.54 2.13 -9.85
CA SER A 71 23.83 2.79 -8.58
C SER A 71 22.66 3.65 -8.12
N LEU A 72 22.54 3.84 -6.79
CA LEU A 72 21.51 4.70 -6.20
C LEU A 72 21.63 6.14 -6.71
N ASP A 73 22.86 6.67 -6.75
CA ASP A 73 23.14 8.04 -7.21
C ASP A 73 22.69 8.27 -8.66
N ALA A 74 22.85 7.27 -9.53
CA ALA A 74 22.46 7.38 -10.94
C ALA A 74 20.93 7.40 -11.10
N VAL A 75 20.21 6.62 -10.27
CA VAL A 75 18.74 6.66 -10.22
C VAL A 75 18.26 8.01 -9.70
N GLU A 76 18.84 8.51 -8.61
CA GLU A 76 18.48 9.81 -8.05
C GLU A 76 18.76 10.95 -9.04
N GLU A 77 19.88 10.90 -9.77
CA GLU A 77 20.20 11.87 -10.81
C GLU A 77 19.23 11.80 -11.99
N SER A 78 18.87 10.60 -12.42
CA SER A 78 17.87 10.40 -13.48
C SER A 78 16.51 10.99 -13.08
N ARG A 79 16.08 10.72 -11.83
CA ARG A 79 14.86 11.28 -11.24
C ARG A 79 14.89 12.80 -11.17
N ARG A 80 16.03 13.39 -10.76
CA ARG A 80 16.23 14.85 -10.74
C ARG A 80 16.17 15.46 -12.15
N CYS A 81 16.85 14.85 -13.12
CA CYS A 81 16.89 15.32 -14.50
C CYS A 81 15.53 15.25 -15.19
N LEU A 82 14.75 14.19 -14.95
CA LEU A 82 13.42 14.02 -15.52
C LEU A 82 12.40 15.00 -14.93
N GLY A 83 12.51 15.28 -13.62
CA GLY A 83 11.47 15.98 -12.88
C GLY A 83 10.38 15.03 -12.36
N LEU A 84 9.58 15.49 -11.40
CA LEU A 84 8.69 14.67 -10.59
C LEU A 84 7.58 14.03 -11.41
N GLU A 85 6.89 14.84 -12.20
CA GLU A 85 5.75 14.41 -13.02
C GLU A 85 6.20 13.39 -14.06
N ALA A 86 7.34 13.63 -14.72
CA ALA A 86 7.86 12.75 -15.75
C ALA A 86 8.36 11.42 -15.17
N SER A 87 9.11 11.45 -14.06
CA SER A 87 9.58 10.23 -13.40
C SER A 87 8.40 9.40 -12.88
N ALA A 88 7.39 10.05 -12.30
CA ALA A 88 6.17 9.39 -11.87
C ALA A 88 5.37 8.80 -13.04
N ALA A 89 5.22 9.53 -14.15
CA ALA A 89 4.55 9.02 -15.34
C ALA A 89 5.24 7.79 -15.92
N VAL A 90 6.58 7.73 -15.92
CA VAL A 90 7.35 6.55 -16.32
C VAL A 90 7.00 5.34 -15.45
N CYS A 91 7.03 5.50 -14.12
CA CYS A 91 6.72 4.43 -13.18
C CYS A 91 5.28 3.92 -13.32
N PHE A 92 4.30 4.82 -13.34
CA PHE A 92 2.87 4.48 -13.43
C PHE A 92 2.53 3.83 -14.77
N LYS A 93 3.14 4.30 -15.87
CA LYS A 93 2.97 3.68 -17.19
C LYS A 93 3.56 2.28 -17.24
N ALA A 94 4.74 2.07 -16.67
CA ALA A 94 5.37 0.76 -16.62
C ALA A 94 4.57 -0.22 -15.75
N ALA A 95 4.02 0.25 -14.63
CA ALA A 95 3.15 -0.51 -13.74
C ALA A 95 1.71 -0.70 -14.26
N ARG A 96 1.33 0.01 -15.34
CA ARG A 96 0.00 0.01 -15.95
C ARG A 96 -1.13 0.35 -14.96
N ILE A 97 -0.86 1.20 -13.96
CA ILE A 97 -1.85 1.64 -12.98
C ILE A 97 -2.81 2.62 -13.67
N VAL A 98 -4.11 2.36 -13.58
CA VAL A 98 -5.17 3.21 -14.15
C VAL A 98 -6.17 3.73 -13.12
N ILE A 99 -6.24 3.08 -11.94
CA ILE A 99 -6.98 3.57 -10.78
C ILE A 99 -6.08 3.48 -9.57
N LEU A 100 -6.04 4.53 -8.77
CA LEU A 100 -5.21 4.63 -7.57
C LEU A 100 -6.07 4.95 -6.35
N LEU A 101 -6.03 4.11 -5.32
CA LEU A 101 -6.69 4.38 -4.03
C LEU A 101 -5.65 4.80 -3.00
N ILE A 102 -5.70 6.07 -2.58
CA ILE A 102 -4.74 6.69 -1.67
C ILE A 102 -5.31 6.77 -0.26
N ASP A 103 -4.65 6.11 0.67
CA ASP A 103 -4.71 6.45 2.08
C ASP A 103 -3.80 7.65 2.36
N ASP A 104 -4.42 8.80 2.59
CA ASP A 104 -3.73 10.06 2.83
C ASP A 104 -3.38 10.31 4.31
N GLY A 105 -3.60 9.30 5.14
CA GLY A 105 -3.34 9.33 6.57
C GLY A 105 -1.89 9.56 6.88
N ILE A 106 -0.93 9.03 6.13
CA ILE A 106 0.50 9.08 6.53
C ILE A 106 1.09 10.49 6.45
N LYS A 107 1.85 10.87 7.48
CA LYS A 107 2.61 12.11 7.57
C LYS A 107 3.95 11.94 6.85
N LEU A 108 4.13 12.71 5.78
CA LEU A 108 5.37 12.76 5.02
C LEU A 108 5.78 14.20 4.79
N ASP A 109 7.09 14.45 4.80
CA ASP A 109 7.62 15.77 4.47
C ASP A 109 7.27 16.11 3.01
N LYS A 110 6.66 17.28 2.81
CA LYS A 110 6.22 17.77 1.49
C LYS A 110 5.38 16.75 0.70
N LYS A 111 4.47 16.03 1.38
CA LYS A 111 3.48 15.17 0.72
C LYS A 111 2.62 15.98 -0.24
N LEU A 112 2.41 15.43 -1.43
CA LEU A 112 1.55 16.05 -2.44
C LEU A 112 0.09 15.75 -2.17
N ASP A 113 -0.78 16.69 -2.49
CA ASP A 113 -2.22 16.52 -2.34
C ASP A 113 -2.74 15.37 -3.23
N ILE A 114 -3.81 14.73 -2.80
CA ILE A 114 -4.43 13.63 -3.56
C ILE A 114 -4.77 14.05 -4.99
N LYS A 115 -5.19 15.31 -5.21
CA LYS A 115 -5.51 15.84 -6.54
C LYS A 115 -4.31 15.89 -7.48
N TRP A 116 -3.09 16.03 -6.97
CA TRP A 116 -1.90 16.01 -7.83
C TRP A 116 -1.77 14.66 -8.55
N HIS A 117 -2.19 13.57 -7.90
CA HIS A 117 -2.10 12.21 -8.46
C HIS A 117 -3.11 11.96 -9.60
N GLU A 118 -4.14 12.81 -9.76
CA GLU A 118 -5.05 12.80 -10.91
C GLU A 118 -4.33 13.14 -12.22
N SER A 119 -3.13 13.72 -12.15
CA SER A 119 -2.26 13.93 -13.32
C SER A 119 -1.60 12.63 -13.81
N LEU A 120 -1.51 11.60 -12.96
CA LEU A 120 -0.84 10.33 -13.26
C LEU A 120 -1.80 9.26 -13.75
N VAL A 121 -3.02 9.24 -13.20
CA VAL A 121 -4.03 8.21 -13.51
C VAL A 121 -5.42 8.83 -13.70
N PRO A 122 -6.26 8.23 -14.56
CA PRO A 122 -7.62 8.74 -14.81
C PRO A 122 -8.54 8.82 -13.59
N THR A 123 -8.29 8.03 -12.55
CA THR A 123 -9.16 8.00 -11.36
C THR A 123 -8.33 7.80 -10.10
N VAL A 124 -8.50 8.72 -9.16
CA VAL A 124 -7.93 8.65 -7.82
C VAL A 124 -9.05 8.59 -6.80
N GLY A 125 -9.03 7.59 -5.94
CA GLY A 125 -9.95 7.45 -4.80
C GLY A 125 -9.22 7.70 -3.49
N ARG A 126 -9.93 8.22 -2.49
CA ARG A 126 -9.40 8.40 -1.14
C ARG A 126 -9.84 7.26 -0.22
N ILE A 127 -8.91 6.72 0.56
CA ILE A 127 -9.15 5.83 1.69
C ILE A 127 -9.04 6.65 2.96
N LEU A 128 -10.02 6.51 3.87
CA LEU A 128 -10.08 7.25 5.13
C LEU A 128 -9.71 6.33 6.30
N GLN A 129 -8.71 6.71 7.10
CA GLN A 129 -8.39 6.02 8.35
C GLN A 129 -9.37 6.44 9.46
N VAL A 130 -10.28 5.54 9.80
CA VAL A 130 -11.38 5.80 10.75
C VAL A 130 -10.87 5.98 12.18
N GLU A 131 -9.78 5.32 12.54
CA GLU A 131 -9.10 5.41 13.83
C GLU A 131 -8.63 6.83 14.08
N HIS A 132 -8.03 7.47 13.08
CA HIS A 132 -7.49 8.82 13.24
C HIS A 132 -8.59 9.89 13.26
N VAL A 133 -9.71 9.66 12.58
CA VAL A 133 -10.92 10.48 12.76
C VAL A 133 -11.38 10.40 14.22
N ALA A 134 -11.39 9.20 14.81
CA ALA A 134 -11.77 9.00 16.21
C ALA A 134 -10.78 9.66 17.18
N GLU A 135 -9.47 9.43 17.01
CA GLU A 135 -8.41 9.99 17.86
C GLU A 135 -8.49 11.52 17.91
N ASN A 136 -8.56 12.19 16.76
CA ASN A 136 -8.66 13.65 16.71
C ASN A 136 -9.89 14.20 17.43
N ILE A 137 -11.04 13.52 17.33
CA ILE A 137 -12.26 13.91 18.06
C ILE A 137 -12.03 13.78 19.56
N LEU A 138 -11.37 12.70 20.00
CA LEU A 138 -11.08 12.45 21.40
C LEU A 138 -10.06 13.46 21.96
N GLU A 139 -9.02 13.81 21.20
CA GLU A 139 -7.97 14.77 21.59
C GLU A 139 -8.48 16.20 21.77
N LYS A 140 -9.45 16.63 20.95
CA LYS A 140 -10.11 17.94 21.12
C LYS A 140 -10.85 18.06 22.46
N GLY A 141 -11.09 16.94 23.15
CA GLY A 141 -11.83 16.87 24.40
C GLY A 141 -13.31 17.22 24.22
N SER A 142 -14.11 17.07 25.29
CA SER A 142 -15.52 17.47 25.27
C SER A 142 -15.81 18.68 26.18
N ASP A 143 -15.07 19.78 25.99
CA ASP A 143 -15.18 20.99 26.82
C ASP A 143 -15.16 20.71 28.34
N GLY A 144 -14.29 19.78 28.76
CA GLY A 144 -14.18 19.36 30.16
C GLY A 144 -15.23 18.35 30.65
N LYS A 145 -16.07 17.79 29.77
CA LYS A 145 -16.99 16.68 30.06
C LYS A 145 -16.38 15.33 29.64
N LEU A 146 -17.03 14.24 30.03
CA LEU A 146 -16.81 12.91 29.45
C LEU A 146 -17.62 12.78 28.16
N TRP A 147 -17.04 12.18 27.13
CA TRP A 147 -17.76 11.83 25.91
C TRP A 147 -18.90 10.85 26.22
N ALA A 148 -20.14 11.24 25.92
CA ALA A 148 -21.22 10.28 25.79
C ALA A 148 -21.07 9.55 24.45
N LEU A 149 -21.38 8.25 24.41
CA LEU A 149 -21.29 7.45 23.17
C LEU A 149 -22.12 8.09 22.04
N SER A 150 -23.32 8.58 22.35
CA SER A 150 -24.19 9.24 21.36
C SER A 150 -23.56 10.51 20.77
N SER A 151 -22.98 11.38 21.59
CA SER A 151 -22.36 12.63 21.11
C SER A 151 -21.07 12.36 20.34
N PHE A 152 -20.30 11.36 20.75
CA PHE A 152 -19.15 10.89 19.97
C PHE A 152 -19.59 10.35 18.61
N MET A 153 -20.57 9.45 18.57
CA MET A 153 -21.04 8.86 17.31
C MET A 153 -21.63 9.90 16.35
N GLU A 154 -22.34 10.91 16.86
CA GLU A 154 -22.84 12.03 16.06
C GLU A 154 -21.69 12.84 15.45
N THR A 155 -20.69 13.17 16.27
CA THR A 155 -19.51 13.93 15.83
C THR A 155 -18.68 13.12 14.84
N PHE A 156 -18.40 11.86 15.14
CA PHE A 156 -17.67 10.94 14.30
C PHE A 156 -18.34 10.79 12.93
N THR A 157 -19.65 10.54 12.89
CA THR A 157 -20.40 10.42 11.63
C THR A 157 -20.36 11.71 10.81
N LYS A 158 -20.36 12.88 11.46
CA LYS A 158 -20.22 14.17 10.79
C LYS A 158 -18.83 14.34 10.17
N GLU A 159 -17.78 14.02 10.92
CA GLU A 159 -16.38 14.24 10.51
C GLU A 159 -15.89 13.24 9.46
N LEU A 160 -16.50 12.04 9.36
CA LEU A 160 -16.20 11.06 8.31
C LEU A 160 -16.27 11.64 6.88
N ASN A 161 -17.02 12.72 6.66
CA ASN A 161 -17.21 13.32 5.34
C ASN A 161 -16.25 14.48 5.01
N SER A 162 -15.44 14.98 5.95
CA SER A 162 -14.75 16.27 5.78
C SER A 162 -13.30 16.33 6.27
N TYR A 163 -12.75 15.26 6.83
CA TYR A 163 -11.50 15.36 7.60
C TYR A 163 -10.21 15.14 6.79
N PRO A 164 -9.21 16.05 6.86
CA PRO A 164 -7.82 15.77 6.48
C PRO A 164 -7.06 15.07 7.63
N LEU A 165 -6.21 14.08 7.32
CA LEU A 165 -5.59 13.17 8.31
C LEU A 165 -4.06 13.20 8.28
N ASN A 166 -3.40 12.93 9.42
CA ASN A 166 -1.94 12.82 9.57
C ASN A 166 -1.52 11.77 10.63
N LEU A 167 -0.79 10.74 10.23
CA LEU A 167 -0.35 9.58 11.01
C LEU A 167 1.17 9.51 11.03
N GLU A 168 1.75 9.12 12.16
CA GLU A 168 3.13 8.67 12.24
C GLU A 168 3.16 7.14 12.39
N GLU A 169 3.76 6.44 11.43
CA GLU A 169 3.96 4.99 11.55
C GLU A 169 4.94 4.68 12.68
N LYS A 170 4.59 3.68 13.49
CA LYS A 170 5.43 3.15 14.57
C LYS A 170 5.71 1.68 14.30
N ASP A 171 6.84 1.18 14.79
CA ASP A 171 7.16 -0.24 14.74
C ASP A 171 6.02 -1.08 15.36
N LEU A 172 5.42 -1.95 14.54
CA LEU A 172 4.25 -2.75 14.89
C LEU A 172 4.66 -4.12 15.44
N ASP A 173 4.01 -4.54 16.53
CA ASP A 173 4.05 -5.93 16.99
C ASP A 173 3.10 -6.77 16.12
N LEU A 174 3.67 -7.66 15.30
CA LEU A 174 2.88 -8.50 14.40
C LEU A 174 2.15 -9.65 15.10
N ARG A 175 2.52 -10.02 16.34
CA ARG A 175 1.93 -11.15 17.06
C ARG A 175 0.40 -11.07 17.21
N PRO A 176 -0.19 -9.93 17.65
CA PRO A 176 -1.64 -9.79 17.68
C PRO A 176 -2.29 -9.68 16.28
N GLY A 177 -1.50 -9.43 15.23
CA GLY A 177 -1.97 -9.20 13.86
C GLY A 177 -2.50 -10.42 13.11
N ASN A 178 -2.63 -11.59 13.75
CA ASN A 178 -3.20 -12.75 13.09
C ASN A 178 -4.69 -12.50 12.76
N PRO A 179 -5.10 -12.59 11.48
CA PRO A 179 -6.45 -12.23 11.06
C PRO A 179 -7.53 -13.18 11.62
N LEU A 180 -7.17 -14.37 12.13
CA LEU A 180 -8.13 -15.24 12.83
C LEU A 180 -8.72 -14.60 14.10
N ASN A 181 -8.03 -13.62 14.68
CA ASN A 181 -8.55 -12.85 15.80
C ASN A 181 -9.78 -12.00 15.43
N LEU A 182 -10.06 -11.81 14.13
CA LEU A 182 -11.23 -11.10 13.63
C LEU A 182 -12.52 -11.92 13.67
N ARG A 183 -12.49 -13.19 14.08
CA ARG A 183 -13.67 -14.08 14.04
C ARG A 183 -14.93 -13.46 14.68
N ASN A 184 -14.78 -12.85 15.86
CA ASN A 184 -15.91 -12.21 16.54
C ASN A 184 -16.51 -11.05 15.73
N LEU A 185 -15.67 -10.30 15.00
CA LEU A 185 -16.13 -9.24 14.10
C LEU A 185 -16.84 -9.82 12.87
N LEU A 186 -16.30 -10.89 12.29
CA LEU A 186 -16.82 -11.53 11.08
C LEU A 186 -18.16 -12.25 11.30
N GLU A 187 -18.37 -12.80 12.48
CA GLU A 187 -19.62 -13.50 12.87
C GLU A 187 -20.68 -12.53 13.44
N ASP A 188 -20.33 -11.27 13.69
CA ASP A 188 -21.29 -10.27 14.15
C ASP A 188 -22.20 -9.80 12.99
N THR A 189 -23.50 -10.05 13.18
CA THR A 189 -24.55 -9.72 12.20
C THR A 189 -24.52 -8.28 11.69
N ARG A 190 -24.03 -7.33 12.50
CA ARG A 190 -23.91 -5.90 12.14
C ARG A 190 -22.96 -5.67 10.96
N PHE A 191 -21.96 -6.52 10.78
CA PHE A 191 -20.89 -6.35 9.77
C PHE A 191 -20.97 -7.33 8.60
N THR A 192 -21.94 -8.26 8.61
CA THR A 192 -22.08 -9.30 7.57
C THR A 192 -22.27 -8.75 6.15
N LYS A 193 -22.71 -7.50 5.99
CA LYS A 193 -22.89 -6.82 4.70
C LYS A 193 -21.71 -5.95 4.29
N ASN A 194 -20.75 -5.70 5.18
CA ASN A 194 -19.57 -4.88 4.91
C ASN A 194 -18.53 -5.70 4.14
N ARG A 195 -17.93 -5.12 3.10
CA ARG A 195 -16.74 -5.73 2.48
C ARG A 195 -15.52 -5.39 3.32
N LEU A 196 -14.81 -6.41 3.76
CA LEU A 196 -13.61 -6.29 4.58
C LEU A 196 -12.42 -6.76 3.75
N VAL A 197 -11.46 -5.88 3.51
CA VAL A 197 -10.23 -6.20 2.77
C VAL A 197 -9.10 -6.32 3.79
N LEU A 198 -8.44 -7.48 3.84
CA LEU A 198 -7.26 -7.71 4.65
C LEU A 198 -6.02 -7.23 3.87
N LEU A 199 -5.32 -6.23 4.40
CA LEU A 199 -4.20 -5.58 3.72
C LEU A 199 -2.86 -6.31 3.93
N HIS A 200 -1.90 -6.03 3.05
CA HIS A 200 -0.53 -6.56 3.02
C HIS A 200 -0.46 -8.09 3.03
N ALA A 201 -1.43 -8.75 2.40
CA ALA A 201 -1.62 -10.20 2.39
C ALA A 201 -1.67 -10.78 3.83
N SER A 202 -2.00 -9.96 4.83
CA SER A 202 -1.91 -10.25 6.26
C SER A 202 -0.57 -10.83 6.71
N PHE A 203 0.57 -10.38 6.16
CA PHE A 203 1.87 -10.93 6.50
C PHE A 203 2.11 -11.01 8.03
N PRO A 204 2.64 -12.14 8.58
CA PRO A 204 3.02 -13.40 7.92
C PRO A 204 1.90 -14.46 7.78
N PHE A 205 0.64 -14.08 8.00
CA PHE A 205 -0.54 -14.96 8.13
C PHE A 205 -1.36 -15.12 6.83
N LEU A 206 -0.68 -15.19 5.69
CA LEU A 206 -1.32 -15.26 4.37
C LEU A 206 -2.29 -16.45 4.24
N LYS A 207 -1.91 -17.59 4.80
CA LYS A 207 -2.73 -18.80 4.77
C LYS A 207 -4.02 -18.64 5.57
N GLU A 208 -3.94 -18.03 6.76
CA GLU A 208 -5.09 -17.71 7.59
C GLU A 208 -6.01 -16.71 6.90
N ALA A 209 -5.47 -15.66 6.29
CA ALA A 209 -6.25 -14.69 5.50
C ALA A 209 -6.96 -15.36 4.32
N SER A 210 -6.26 -16.23 3.59
CA SER A 210 -6.81 -16.97 2.46
C SER A 210 -7.92 -17.93 2.90
N TYR A 211 -7.75 -18.60 4.04
CA TYR A 211 -8.79 -19.40 4.67
C TYR A 211 -10.03 -18.55 5.01
N LEU A 212 -9.86 -17.38 5.65
CA LEU A 212 -10.99 -16.50 5.98
C LEU A 212 -11.72 -16.01 4.72
N ALA A 213 -11.00 -15.63 3.65
CA ALA A 213 -11.62 -15.25 2.38
C ALA A 213 -12.40 -16.39 1.72
N SER A 214 -12.00 -17.64 1.95
CA SER A 214 -12.72 -18.84 1.47
C SER A 214 -14.02 -19.10 2.23
N VAL A 215 -14.04 -18.83 3.55
CA VAL A 215 -15.17 -19.14 4.44
C VAL A 215 -16.18 -17.99 4.53
N TYR A 216 -15.70 -16.75 4.61
CA TYR A 216 -16.55 -15.58 4.83
C TYR A 216 -16.85 -14.86 3.52
N PRO A 217 -18.12 -14.73 3.09
CA PRO A 217 -18.47 -14.09 1.82
C PRO A 217 -18.00 -12.64 1.73
N GLN A 218 -17.87 -11.98 2.88
CA GLN A 218 -17.57 -10.56 2.98
C GLN A 218 -16.07 -10.23 3.15
N VAL A 219 -15.20 -11.25 3.26
CA VAL A 219 -13.75 -11.08 3.41
C VAL A 219 -13.06 -11.19 2.06
N TYR A 220 -12.19 -10.22 1.79
CA TYR A 220 -11.30 -10.08 0.64
C TYR A 220 -9.87 -9.96 1.18
N LEU A 221 -8.89 -10.23 0.34
CA LEU A 221 -7.49 -9.99 0.67
C LEU A 221 -6.82 -9.28 -0.50
N ASP A 222 -5.88 -8.42 -0.17
CA ASP A 222 -4.98 -7.90 -1.16
C ASP A 222 -3.76 -8.82 -1.33
N PHE A 223 -3.04 -8.59 -2.41
CA PHE A 223 -1.77 -9.19 -2.72
C PHE A 223 -0.93 -8.12 -3.39
N GLY A 224 -0.01 -7.57 -2.61
CA GLY A 224 0.87 -6.48 -2.99
C GLY A 224 2.22 -6.68 -2.31
N LEU A 225 3.18 -5.82 -2.64
CA LEU A 225 4.53 -5.86 -2.10
C LEU A 225 4.53 -6.11 -0.57
N ARG A 226 4.80 -7.36 -0.19
CA ARG A 226 5.53 -7.69 1.04
C ARG A 226 6.83 -6.90 0.91
N ILE A 227 7.16 -5.96 1.78
CA ILE A 227 8.58 -5.65 1.97
C ILE A 227 8.97 -6.28 3.32
N PRO A 228 10.02 -7.11 3.36
CA PRO A 228 10.91 -7.47 2.25
C PRO A 228 10.20 -8.22 1.11
N LYS A 229 10.50 -7.83 -0.15
CA LYS A 229 9.95 -8.43 -1.38
C LYS A 229 10.36 -9.88 -1.37
N PRO A 230 9.44 -10.85 -1.36
CA PRO A 230 9.85 -12.23 -1.41
C PRO A 230 10.61 -12.41 -2.73
N ASN A 231 11.75 -13.12 -2.67
CA ASN A 231 12.40 -13.58 -3.88
C ASN A 231 11.39 -14.36 -4.76
N PHE A 232 11.74 -14.61 -6.02
CA PHE A 232 10.85 -15.31 -6.96
C PHE A 232 10.22 -16.58 -6.37
N HIS A 233 10.97 -17.35 -5.57
CA HIS A 233 10.44 -18.54 -4.90
C HIS A 233 9.36 -18.21 -3.86
N GLY A 234 9.59 -17.20 -3.01
CA GLY A 234 8.60 -16.74 -2.04
C GLY A 234 7.37 -16.13 -2.70
N LEU A 235 7.52 -15.44 -3.84
CA LEU A 235 6.39 -14.93 -4.63
C LEU A 235 5.54 -16.09 -5.16
N VAL A 236 6.18 -17.09 -5.79
CA VAL A 236 5.50 -18.30 -6.27
C VAL A 236 4.83 -19.07 -5.13
N SER A 237 5.47 -19.19 -3.96
CA SER A 237 4.85 -19.81 -2.78
C SER A 237 3.61 -19.05 -2.33
N SER A 238 3.70 -17.72 -2.26
CA SER A 238 2.59 -16.86 -1.81
C SER A 238 1.40 -16.94 -2.77
N VAL A 239 1.66 -16.89 -4.08
CA VAL A 239 0.61 -17.05 -5.11
C VAL A 239 -0.04 -18.42 -4.99
N LYS A 240 0.74 -19.49 -4.78
CA LYS A 240 0.18 -20.84 -4.56
C LYS A 240 -0.70 -20.89 -3.31
N GLU A 241 -0.23 -20.35 -2.18
CA GLU A 241 -1.00 -20.33 -0.93
C GLU A 241 -2.33 -19.60 -1.08
N ILE A 242 -2.36 -18.49 -1.82
CA ILE A 242 -3.59 -17.78 -2.15
C ILE A 242 -4.50 -18.64 -3.03
N LEU A 243 -3.97 -19.17 -4.13
CA LEU A 243 -4.75 -19.96 -5.09
C LEU A 243 -5.25 -21.29 -4.51
N ASP A 244 -4.60 -21.81 -3.47
CA ASP A 244 -5.00 -23.05 -2.78
C ASP A 244 -6.28 -22.87 -1.94
N LEU A 245 -6.56 -21.66 -1.44
CA LEU A 245 -7.66 -21.42 -0.48
C LEU A 245 -8.59 -20.28 -0.91
N ALA A 246 -8.05 -19.13 -1.32
CA ALA A 246 -8.84 -17.94 -1.57
C ALA A 246 -9.52 -18.01 -2.95
N PRO A 247 -10.82 -17.65 -3.02
CA PRO A 247 -11.48 -17.44 -4.31
C PRO A 247 -10.78 -16.30 -5.08
N ILE A 248 -10.40 -16.55 -6.34
CA ILE A 248 -9.62 -15.59 -7.14
C ILE A 248 -10.31 -14.23 -7.33
N ASN A 249 -11.65 -14.22 -7.33
CA ASN A 249 -12.46 -13.00 -7.41
C ASN A 249 -12.50 -12.18 -6.11
N LYS A 250 -11.81 -12.63 -5.05
CA LYS A 250 -11.65 -11.94 -3.78
C LYS A 250 -10.21 -11.47 -3.51
N VAL A 251 -9.30 -11.72 -4.45
CA VAL A 251 -7.91 -11.30 -4.39
C VAL A 251 -7.77 -9.98 -5.16
N MET A 252 -7.19 -8.97 -4.51
CA MET A 252 -6.94 -7.65 -5.08
C MET A 252 -5.44 -7.40 -5.18
N ILE A 253 -5.01 -6.43 -6.00
CA ILE A 253 -3.62 -6.00 -6.07
C ILE A 253 -3.48 -4.64 -5.38
N ASN A 254 -2.38 -4.42 -4.69
CA ASN A 254 -1.97 -3.11 -4.21
C ASN A 254 -0.45 -2.97 -4.34
N SER A 255 0.06 -1.76 -4.47
CA SER A 255 1.51 -1.53 -4.46
C SER A 255 2.07 -1.25 -3.06
N SER A 256 1.22 -0.81 -2.11
CA SER A 256 1.67 -0.16 -0.87
C SER A 256 2.68 0.97 -1.15
N GLY A 257 2.54 1.62 -2.31
CA GLY A 257 3.41 2.69 -2.79
C GLY A 257 3.33 3.90 -1.87
N ILE A 258 4.47 4.47 -1.52
CA ILE A 258 4.56 5.63 -0.63
C ILE A 258 5.80 6.46 -0.95
N ALA A 259 5.64 7.79 -0.90
CA ALA A 259 6.66 8.82 -1.11
C ALA A 259 7.27 8.88 -2.54
N PHE A 260 7.61 7.75 -3.14
CA PHE A 260 8.33 7.68 -4.42
C PHE A 260 7.53 6.86 -5.43
N ALA A 261 7.36 7.38 -6.65
CA ALA A 261 6.62 6.70 -7.71
C ALA A 261 7.26 5.34 -8.09
N GLU A 262 8.57 5.25 -7.95
CA GLU A 262 9.35 4.02 -8.12
C GLU A 262 8.87 2.91 -7.20
N ARG A 263 8.40 3.24 -5.98
CA ARG A 263 7.86 2.25 -5.05
C ARG A 263 6.53 1.66 -5.53
N PHE A 264 5.72 2.44 -6.24
CA PHE A 264 4.48 1.96 -6.85
C PHE A 264 4.79 0.97 -7.99
N TYR A 265 5.78 1.32 -8.81
CA TYR A 265 6.27 0.44 -9.87
C TYR A 265 6.81 -0.88 -9.30
N LEU A 266 7.75 -0.80 -8.36
CA LEU A 266 8.33 -1.99 -7.72
C LEU A 266 7.30 -2.87 -7.02
N GLY A 267 6.21 -2.26 -6.55
CA GLY A 267 5.10 -2.93 -5.90
C GLY A 267 4.26 -3.81 -6.81
N ILE A 268 4.31 -3.56 -8.12
CA ILE A 268 3.51 -4.26 -9.14
C ILE A 268 4.39 -5.09 -10.09
N ALA A 269 5.61 -4.62 -10.38
CA ALA A 269 6.57 -5.23 -11.31
C ALA A 269 7.13 -6.57 -10.83
#